data_AF-A0A7K6P2Q8-F1
#
_entry.id   AF-A0A7K6P2Q8-F1
#
_cell.length_a   1.000
_cell.length_b   1.000
_cell.length_c   1.000
_cell.angle_alpha   90.00
_cell.angle_beta   90.00
_cell.angle_gamma   90.00
#
_symmetry.space_group_name_H-M   'P 1'
#
loop_
_entity.id
_entity.type
_entity.pdbx_description
1 polymer ?
#
loop_
_entity_poly.entity_id
_entity_poly.type
_entity_poly.pdbx_seq_one_letter_code
_entity_poly.pdbx_strand_id
1 'polypeptide(L)' 'LFLFQFLTELTRLFQKCRTSGSVFITLKKYDGRTKPVPRKGHVESFEPADNKCLLRATDGKKKISTVVS' A
#
# COMPACT_ATOMS: atom_id res chain seq x y z
N LEU A 1 -7.50 -8.90 9.81
CA LEU A 1 -8.64 -8.61 8.92
C LEU A 1 -8.19 -7.98 7.58
N PHE A 2 -7.49 -6.84 7.61
CA PHE A 2 -7.07 -6.12 6.40
C PHE A 2 -6.14 -6.91 5.45
N LEU A 3 -5.21 -7.72 6.00
CA LEU A 3 -4.32 -8.55 5.18
C LEU A 3 -5.09 -9.63 4.38
N PHE A 4 -6.02 -10.33 5.02
CA PHE A 4 -6.84 -11.36 4.35
C PHE A 4 -7.63 -10.77 3.18
N GLN A 5 -8.27 -9.60 3.39
CA GLN A 5 -8.98 -8.91 2.33
C GLN A 5 -8.05 -8.49 1.18
N PHE A 6 -6.85 -8.01 1.49
CA PHE A 6 -5.85 -7.68 0.46
C PHE A 6 -5.45 -8.90 -0.36
N LEU A 7 -5.18 -10.05 0.27
CA LEU A 7 -4.80 -11.28 -0.44
C LEU A 7 -5.93 -11.78 -1.34
N THR A 8 -7.18 -11.75 -0.85
CA THR A 8 -8.35 -12.11 -1.68
C THR A 8 -8.47 -11.20 -2.90
N GLU A 9 -8.33 -9.89 -2.74
CA GLU A 9 -8.41 -8.93 -3.86
C GLU A 9 -7.21 -9.03 -4.81
N LEU A 10 -6.03 -9.35 -4.29
CA LEU A 10 -4.85 -9.60 -5.10
C LEU A 10 -5.05 -10.83 -5.99
N THR A 11 -5.60 -11.92 -5.45
CA THR A 11 -5.97 -13.10 -6.25
C THR A 11 -6.97 -12.73 -7.35
N ARG A 12 -7.99 -11.91 -7.03
CA ARG A 12 -8.97 -11.44 -8.03
C ARG A 12 -8.32 -10.61 -9.14
N LEU A 13 -7.34 -9.76 -8.82
CA LEU A 13 -6.57 -8.99 -9.80
C LEU A 13 -5.82 -9.92 -10.78
N PHE A 14 -5.09 -10.92 -10.27
CA PHE A 14 -4.38 -11.88 -11.12
C PHE A 14 -5.33 -12.73 -11.98
N GLN A 15 -6.47 -13.15 -11.44
CA GLN A 15 -7.48 -13.88 -12.21
C GLN A 15 -8.04 -13.03 -13.36
N LYS A 16 -8.31 -11.74 -13.11
CA LYS A 16 -8.83 -10.82 -14.12
C LYS A 16 -7.83 -10.53 -15.24
N CYS A 17 -6.55 -10.42 -14.92
CA CYS A 17 -5.49 -10.13 -15.89
C CYS A 17 -4.81 -11.38 -16.49
N ARG A 18 -5.42 -12.56 -16.33
CA ARG A 18 -4.81 -13.85 -16.73
C ARG A 18 -4.57 -13.97 -18.23
N THR A 19 -5.50 -13.50 -19.06
CA THR A 19 -5.41 -13.62 -20.52
C THR A 19 -4.77 -12.41 -21.17
N SER A 20 -4.89 -11.23 -20.54
CA SER A 20 -4.32 -9.97 -21.01
C SER A 20 -4.25 -8.95 -19.87
N GLY A 21 -3.29 -8.03 -19.98
CA GLY A 21 -3.02 -6.99 -19.00
C GLY A 21 -1.82 -7.29 -18.10
N SER A 22 -1.51 -6.35 -17.21
CA SER A 22 -0.38 -6.46 -16.28
C SER A 22 -0.84 -6.08 -14.88
N VAL A 23 -0.34 -6.81 -13.89
CA VAL A 23 -0.53 -6.48 -12.47
C VAL A 23 0.77 -5.90 -11.93
N PHE A 24 0.71 -4.66 -11.45
CA PHE A 24 1.85 -4.00 -10.82
C PHE A 24 1.75 -4.13 -9.32
N ILE A 25 2.83 -4.56 -8.67
CA ILE A 25 2.94 -4.64 -7.21
C ILE A 25 4.10 -3.76 -6.77
N THR A 26 3.89 -2.95 -5.74
CA THR A 26 4.95 -2.13 -5.12
C THR A 26 5.00 -2.37 -3.63
N LEU A 27 6.22 -2.46 -3.09
CA LEU A 27 6.52 -2.59 -1.67
C LEU A 27 7.39 -1.41 -1.25
N LYS A 28 7.04 -0.73 -0.16
CA LYS A 28 7.80 0.41 0.38
C LYS A 28 7.82 0.37 1.91
N LYS A 29 8.93 0.77 2.55
CA LYS A 29 8.93 1.05 4.00
C LYS A 29 7.84 2.10 4.29
N TYR A 30 7.01 1.84 5.28
CA TYR A 30 5.93 2.73 5.68
C TYR A 30 6.21 3.25 7.08
N ASP A 31 6.27 4.57 7.22
CA ASP A 31 6.60 5.23 8.48
C ASP A 31 5.36 5.47 9.35
N GLY A 32 4.14 5.16 8.89
CA GLY A 32 2.89 5.38 9.62
C GLY A 32 2.21 6.72 9.32
N ARG A 33 2.76 7.54 8.43
CA ARG A 33 2.20 8.86 8.13
C ARG A 33 0.89 8.75 7.35
N THR A 34 -0.10 9.54 7.79
CA THR A 34 -1.39 9.73 7.10
C THR A 34 -1.57 11.16 6.58
N LYS A 35 -0.67 12.08 6.98
CA LYS A 35 -0.65 13.49 6.59
C LYS A 35 0.70 13.85 5.97
N PRO A 36 0.76 14.86 5.09
CA PRO A 36 2.01 15.38 4.55
C PRO A 36 2.94 15.89 5.65
N VAL A 37 4.25 15.89 5.37
CA VAL A 37 5.26 16.50 6.23
C VAL A 37 5.03 18.02 6.27
N PRO A 38 4.97 18.65 7.46
CA PRO A 38 4.82 20.10 7.59
C PRO A 38 5.94 20.87 6.87
N ARG A 39 5.65 22.12 6.47
CA ARG A 39 6.70 23.01 5.94
C ARG A 39 7.72 23.34 7.04
N LYS A 40 8.96 23.60 6.64
CA LYS A 40 10.04 24.05 7.55
C LYS A 40 9.53 25.17 8.47
N GLY A 41 9.75 25.00 9.78
CA GLY A 41 9.34 25.95 10.82
C GLY A 41 8.09 25.53 11.63
N HIS A 42 7.39 24.47 11.25
CA HIS A 42 6.38 23.82 12.10
C HIS A 42 6.98 22.61 12.83
N VAL A 43 6.60 22.43 14.10
CA VAL A 43 7.06 21.31 14.94
C VAL A 43 6.51 19.99 14.38
N GLU A 44 7.38 19.03 14.09
CA GLU A 44 6.98 17.66 13.77
C GLU A 44 6.60 16.94 15.07
N SER A 45 5.33 16.53 15.19
CA SER A 45 4.83 15.73 16.33
C SER A 45 4.73 14.24 15.98
N PHE A 46 5.36 13.79 14.88
CA PHE A 46 5.18 12.46 14.34
C PHE A 46 6.38 11.56 14.64
N GLU A 47 6.17 10.55 15.47
CA GLU A 47 7.12 9.46 15.68
C GLU A 47 6.97 8.39 14.58
N PRO A 48 8.02 8.13 13.77
CA PRO A 48 7.97 7.10 12.74
C PRO A 48 7.76 5.71 13.34
N ALA A 49 6.80 4.97 12.81
CA ALA A 49 6.67 3.55 13.11
C ALA A 49 7.81 2.78 12.44
N ASP A 50 8.56 2.03 13.24
CA ASP A 50 9.51 1.06 12.71
C ASP A 50 8.83 -0.26 12.34
N ASN A 51 9.47 -1.00 11.42
CA ASN A 51 9.08 -2.33 10.96
C ASN A 51 7.75 -2.44 10.19
N LYS A 52 7.17 -1.34 9.73
CA LYS A 52 5.99 -1.37 8.84
C LYS A 52 6.37 -1.27 7.37
N CYS A 53 5.62 -1.96 6.51
CA CYS A 53 5.71 -1.83 5.06
C CYS A 53 4.33 -1.64 4.43
N LEU A 54 4.28 -0.86 3.35
CA LEU A 54 3.09 -0.63 2.53
C LEU A 54 3.20 -1.45 1.25
N LEU A 55 2.24 -2.35 1.05
CA LEU A 55 2.04 -3.07 -0.19
C LEU A 55 0.93 -2.40 -0.99
N ARG A 56 1.13 -2.25 -2.30
CA ARG A 56 0.11 -1.76 -3.24
C ARG A 56 0.09 -2.63 -4.47
N ALA A 57 -1.10 -2.93 -4.98
CA ALA A 57 -1.30 -3.67 -6.23
C ALA A 57 -2.33 -2.98 -7.15
N THR A 58 -2.14 -3.07 -8.46
CA THR A 58 -3.06 -2.50 -9.46
C THR A 58 -2.98 -3.20 -10.82
N ASP A 59 -4.11 -3.33 -11.52
CA ASP A 59 -4.18 -3.72 -12.96
C ASP A 59 -4.16 -2.50 -13.91
N GLY A 60 -3.81 -1.32 -13.39
CA GLY A 60 -3.95 -0.05 -14.09
C GLY A 60 -5.33 0.61 -13.93
N LYS A 61 -6.35 -0.13 -13.46
CA LYS A 61 -7.71 0.37 -13.23
C LYS A 61 -8.07 0.33 -11.74
N LYS A 62 -8.09 -0.86 -11.13
CA LYS A 62 -8.39 -1.08 -9.71
C LYS A 62 -7.11 -1.03 -8.89
N LYS A 63 -7.11 -0.22 -7.83
CA LYS A 63 -6.00 -0.11 -6.88
C LYS A 63 -6.39 -0.68 -5.53
N ILE A 64 -5.52 -1.49 -4.93
CA ILE A 64 -5.63 -2.00 -3.56
C ILE A 64 -4.32 -1.78 -2.82
N SER A 65 -4.40 -1.59 -1.51
CA SER A 65 -3.22 -1.42 -0.65
C SER A 65 -3.45 -1.95 0.75
N THR A 66 -2.38 -2.40 1.41
CA THR A 66 -2.40 -2.77 2.83
C THR A 66 -1.09 -2.42 3.49
N VAL A 67 -1.13 -2.17 4.80
CA VAL A 67 0.06 -2.03 5.65
C VAL A 67 0.28 -3.35 6.37
N VAL A 68 1.52 -3.83 6.37
CA VAL A 68 1.96 -5.02 7.10
C VAL A 68 2.97 -4.57 8.16
N SER A 69 2.82 -5.12 9.36
CA SER A 69 3.65 -4.91 10.55
C SER A 69 4.04 -6.24 11.14
#